data_AF-A0A1R3UKX5-F1
#
_entry.id   AF-A0A1R3UKX5-F1
#
_cell.length_a   1.000
_cell.length_b   1.000
_cell.length_c   1.000
_cell.angle_alpha   90.00
_cell.angle_beta   90.00
_cell.angle_gamma   90.00
#
_symmetry.space_group_name_H-M   'P 1'
#
loop_
_entity.id
_entity.type
_entity.pdbx_description
1 polymer ?
#
loop_
_entity_poly.entity_id
_entity_poly.type
_entity_poly.pdbx_seq_one_letter_code
_entity_poly.pdbx_strand_id
1 'polypeptide(L)'
;MDAAGNTWEPPGQTLLRLTARWGRTHRIAWTGKLWLATHRDRRSHWRTEIEPTPELLEASLRKHHGHPPGPPAGHTFHPGRSTRA
;
A
#
# COMPACT_ATOMS: atom_id res chain seq x y z
N MET A 1 -17.93 -9.90 8.45
CA MET A 1 -17.90 -10.34 7.04
C MET A 1 -19.02 -9.63 6.31
N ASP A 2 -18.79 -9.14 5.09
CA ASP A 2 -19.89 -8.66 4.24
C ASP A 2 -20.77 -9.84 3.78
N ALA A 3 -21.84 -9.54 3.05
CA ALA A 3 -22.77 -10.52 2.49
C ALA A 3 -22.09 -11.56 1.58
N ALA A 4 -20.82 -11.37 1.19
CA ALA A 4 -20.04 -12.28 0.35
C ALA A 4 -19.01 -13.10 1.16
N GLY A 5 -18.97 -13.00 2.49
CA GLY A 5 -18.00 -13.74 3.30
C GLY A 5 -16.59 -13.13 3.28
N ASN A 6 -16.40 -11.98 2.64
CA ASN A 6 -15.14 -11.26 2.73
C ASN A 6 -15.09 -10.51 4.06
N THR A 7 -13.91 -10.45 4.67
CA THR A 7 -13.65 -9.53 5.78
C THR A 7 -13.74 -8.13 5.22
N TRP A 8 -14.96 -7.56 5.21
CA TRP A 8 -15.21 -6.20 4.79
C TRP A 8 -14.30 -5.27 5.59
N GLU A 9 -13.31 -4.70 4.89
CA GLU A 9 -12.39 -3.73 5.45
C GLU A 9 -12.85 -2.34 4.97
N PRO A 10 -13.06 -1.37 5.87
CA PRO A 10 -13.42 -0.02 5.45
C PRO A 10 -12.37 0.52 4.45
N PRO A 11 -12.76 1.23 3.38
CA PRO A 11 -11.81 1.74 2.40
C PRO A 11 -10.67 2.57 3.01
N GLY A 12 -10.89 3.24 4.14
CA GLY A 12 -9.83 3.93 4.87
C GLY A 12 -8.74 2.99 5.40
N GLN A 13 -9.10 1.83 5.94
CA GLN A 13 -8.15 0.85 6.48
C GLN A 13 -7.38 0.14 5.35
N THR A 14 -8.07 -0.21 4.26
CA THR A 14 -7.44 -0.73 3.05
C THR A 14 -6.47 0.28 2.43
N LEU A 15 -6.84 1.56 2.38
CA LEU A 15 -5.98 2.62 1.89
C LEU A 15 -4.72 2.78 2.75
N LEU A 16 -4.85 2.73 4.07
CA LEU A 16 -3.70 2.75 5.00
C LEU A 16 -2.77 1.56 4.77
N ARG A 17 -3.32 0.34 4.63
CA ARG A 17 -2.55 -0.88 4.35
C ARG A 17 -1.78 -0.77 3.03
N LEU A 18 -2.46 -0.39 1.96
CA LEU A 18 -1.83 -0.23 0.65
C LEU A 18 -0.75 0.87 0.69
N THR A 19 -1.04 2.00 1.33
CA THR A 19 -0.10 3.12 1.47
C THR A 19 1.12 2.72 2.29
N ALA A 20 0.96 1.93 3.35
CA ALA A 20 2.09 1.44 4.13
C ALA A 20 3.04 0.55 3.30
N ARG A 21 2.50 -0.24 2.37
CA ARG A 21 3.31 -1.16 1.53
C ARG A 21 3.90 -0.49 0.29
N TRP A 22 3.15 0.40 -0.35
CA TRP A 22 3.48 0.95 -1.67
C TRP A 22 3.70 2.46 -1.69
N GLY A 23 3.39 3.16 -0.59
CA GLY A 23 3.40 4.63 -0.50
C GLY A 23 4.77 5.26 -0.77
N ARG A 24 5.85 4.48 -0.68
CA ARG A 24 7.21 4.93 -0.99
C ARG A 24 7.41 5.14 -2.50
N THR A 25 6.83 4.30 -3.34
CA THR A 25 6.96 4.36 -4.80
C THR A 25 5.71 4.91 -5.49
N HIS A 26 4.54 4.76 -4.85
CA HIS A 26 3.25 5.13 -5.42
C HIS A 26 2.50 6.11 -4.52
N ARG A 27 1.63 6.90 -5.13
CA ARG A 27 0.53 7.59 -4.47
C ARG A 27 -0.73 6.75 -4.68
N ILE A 28 -1.43 6.41 -3.61
CA ILE A 28 -2.62 5.54 -3.67
C ILE A 28 -3.84 6.35 -3.25
N ALA A 29 -4.97 6.12 -3.91
CA ALA A 29 -6.23 6.77 -3.60
C ALA A 29 -7.41 5.82 -3.82
N TRP A 30 -8.49 6.07 -3.08
CA TRP A 30 -9.81 5.49 -3.30
C TRP A 30 -10.75 6.60 -3.78
N THR A 31 -11.41 6.40 -4.93
CA THR A 31 -12.29 7.41 -5.54
C THR A 31 -13.75 7.29 -5.13
N GLY A 32 -14.08 6.40 -4.19
CA GLY A 32 -15.47 6.01 -3.88
C GLY A 32 -15.99 4.84 -4.73
N LYS A 33 -15.30 4.50 -5.83
CA LYS A 33 -15.63 3.35 -6.69
C LYS A 33 -14.43 2.57 -7.21
N LEU A 34 -13.29 3.23 -7.41
CA LEU A 34 -12.07 2.62 -7.97
C LEU A 34 -10.86 2.91 -7.08
N TRP A 35 -9.95 1.94 -7.06
CA TRP A 35 -8.63 2.06 -6.46
C TRP A 35 -7.65 2.56 -7.52
N LEU A 36 -6.88 3.58 -7.16
CA LEU A 36 -5.90 4.21 -8.04
C LEU A 36 -4.52 4.12 -7.39
N ALA A 37 -3.51 3.73 -8.16
CA ALA A 37 -2.11 3.91 -7.82
C ALA A 37 -1.40 4.71 -8.91
N THR A 38 -0.60 5.69 -8.52
CA THR A 38 0.21 6.49 -9.44
C THR A 38 1.67 6.43 -9.01
N HIS A 39 2.53 5.94 -9.88
CA HIS A 39 3.96 5.88 -9.66
C HIS A 39 4.54 7.30 -9.50
N ARG A 40 5.42 7.50 -8.51
CA ARG A 40 6.03 8.80 -8.19
C ARG A 40 7.07 9.23 -9.23
N ASP A 41 7.78 8.27 -9.82
CA ASP A 41 8.64 8.54 -10.98
C ASP A 41 7.79 8.79 -12.23
N ARG A 42 7.95 9.97 -12.83
CA ARG A 42 7.25 10.40 -14.04
C ARG A 42 7.73 9.68 -15.30
N ARG A 43 8.89 9.04 -15.26
CA ARG A 43 9.46 8.29 -16.38
C ARG A 43 9.05 6.81 -16.39
N SER A 44 8.31 6.36 -15.38
CA SER A 44 7.79 4.99 -15.34
C SER A 44 6.83 4.74 -16.51
N HIS A 45 7.05 3.66 -17.25
CA HIS A 45 6.15 3.22 -18.32
C HIS A 45 4.78 2.80 -17.78
N TRP A 46 4.76 2.21 -16.58
CA TRP A 46 3.55 1.86 -15.83
C TRP A 46 3.33 2.94 -14.78
N ARG A 47 2.78 4.06 -15.22
CA ARG A 47 2.65 5.25 -14.35
C ARG A 47 1.38 5.24 -13.52
N THR A 48 0.29 4.70 -14.05
CA THR A 48 -1.02 4.73 -13.40
C THR A 48 -1.70 3.38 -13.54
N GLU A 49 -2.20 2.87 -12.43
CA GLU A 49 -2.99 1.64 -12.36
C GLU A 49 -4.34 1.97 -11.69
N ILE A 50 -5.42 1.47 -12.28
CA ILE A 50 -6.80 1.71 -11.84
C ILE A 50 -7.51 0.38 -11.80
N GLU A 51 -8.00 -0.01 -10.63
CA GLU A 51 -8.62 -1.32 -10.44
C GLU A 51 -9.89 -1.23 -9.57
N PRO A 52 -10.87 -2.12 -9.77
CA PRO A 52 -12.14 -2.06 -9.04
C PRO A 52 -12.02 -2.59 -7.60
N THR A 53 -11.04 -3.44 -7.33
CA THR A 53 -10.79 -4.00 -5.99
C THR A 53 -9.35 -3.74 -5.55
N PRO A 54 -9.08 -3.65 -4.24
CA PRO A 54 -7.73 -3.42 -3.75
C PRO A 54 -6.80 -4.62 -4.00
N GLU A 55 -7.34 -5.84 -4.11
CA GLU A 55 -6.58 -7.05 -4.47
C GLU A 55 -6.10 -6.99 -5.91
N LEU A 56 -6.95 -6.53 -6.83
CA LEU A 56 -6.59 -6.35 -8.23
C LEU A 56 -5.54 -5.24 -8.37
N LEU A 57 -5.71 -4.12 -7.64
CA LEU A 57 -4.69 -3.06 -7.60
C LEU A 57 -3.35 -3.61 -7.12
N GLU A 58 -3.34 -4.37 -6.02
CA GLU A 58 -2.12 -4.93 -5.49
C GLU A 58 -1.49 -6.00 -6.41
N ALA A 59 -2.29 -6.79 -7.12
CA ALA A 59 -1.80 -7.75 -8.10
C ALA A 59 -1.17 -7.07 -9.32
N SER A 60 -1.81 -6.00 -9.83
CA SER A 60 -1.30 -5.19 -10.94
C SER A 60 0.04 -4.52 -10.57
N LEU A 61 0.12 -3.93 -9.38
CA LEU A 61 1.35 -3.31 -8.88
C LEU A 61 2.49 -4.34 -8.78
N ARG A 62 2.18 -5.56 -8.33
CA ARG A 62 3.19 -6.64 -8.28
C ARG A 62 3.66 -7.06 -9.65
N LYS A 63 2.74 -7.14 -10.61
CA LYS A 63 3.03 -7.53 -12.00
C LYS A 63 3.93 -6.52 -12.69
N HIS A 64 3.71 -5.22 -12.46
CA HIS A 64 4.40 -4.15 -13.17
C HIS A 64 5.64 -3.61 -12.45
N HIS A 65 5.67 -3.68 -11.11
CA HIS A 65 6.72 -3.08 -10.28
C HIS A 65 7.44 -4.08 -9.34
N GLY A 66 7.06 -5.34 -9.35
CA GLY A 66 7.67 -6.39 -8.52
C GLY A 66 7.21 -6.35 -7.06
N HIS A 67 8.06 -6.73 -6.12
CA HIS A 67 7.67 -6.73 -4.71
C HIS A 67 7.53 -5.30 -4.16
N PRO A 68 6.54 -5.03 -3.29
CA PRO A 68 6.48 -3.75 -2.60
C PRO A 68 7.78 -3.51 -1.83
N PRO A 69 8.25 -2.26 -1.71
CA PRO A 69 9.46 -1.92 -0.95
C PRO A 69 9.35 -2.19 0.57
N GLY A 70 8.29 -2.86 1.02
CA GLY A 70 7.94 -3.09 2.41
C GLY A 70 7.51 -1.80 3.11
N PRO A 71 6.92 -1.90 4.32
CA PRO A 71 6.87 -0.74 5.18
C PRO A 71 8.30 -0.20 5.37
N PRO A 72 8.51 1.13 5.49
CA PRO A 72 9.77 1.62 6.02
C PRO A 72 10.04 0.83 7.30
N ALA A 73 11.24 0.28 7.47
CA ALA A 73 11.63 -0.38 8.70
C ALA A 73 11.18 0.53 9.84
N GLY A 74 10.10 0.13 10.52
CA GLY A 74 9.60 0.88 11.65
C GLY A 74 10.79 1.04 12.55
N HIS A 75 11.02 2.25 13.05
CA HIS A 75 11.91 2.46 14.18
C HIS A 75 11.70 1.29 15.14
N THR A 76 12.65 0.36 15.17
CA THR A 76 12.81 -0.48 16.33
C THR A 76 13.21 0.53 17.39
N PHE A 77 12.22 1.07 18.08
CA PHE A 77 12.45 1.55 19.42
C PHE A 77 13.07 0.35 20.10
N HIS A 78 14.37 0.42 20.36
CA HIS A 78 15.03 -0.45 21.32
C HIS A 78 14.79 0.22 22.67
N PRO A 79 13.73 -0.09 23.44
CA PRO A 79 13.69 0.30 24.84
C PRO A 79 14.68 -0.61 25.58
N GLY A 80 15.97 -0.26 25.59
CA GLY A 80 16.92 -1.02 26.39
C GLY A 80 18.39 -0.84 26.05
N ARG A 81 18.95 0.30 26.45
CA ARG A 81 20.07 0.35 27.40
C ARG A 81 20.49 1.80 27.65
N SER A 82 19.78 2.45 28.57
CA SER A 82 20.47 3.31 29.52
C SER A 82 21.12 2.40 30.55
N THR A 83 22.44 2.28 30.49
CA THR A 83 23.27 2.13 31.68
C THR A 83 24.64 2.69 31.35
N ARG A 84 24.79 3.92 31.80
CA ARG A 84 26.01 4.59 32.28
C ARG A 84 26.96 3.62 33.01
N ALA A 85 28.25 3.73 32.71
CA ALA A 85 29.37 3.65 33.66
C ALA A 85 30.59 4.27 32.98
#